data_AF-A0A2U1NEW5-F1
#
_entry.id   AF-A0A2U1NEW5-F1
#
_cell.length_a   1.000
_cell.length_b   1.000
_cell.length_c   1.000
_cell.angle_alpha   90.00
_cell.angle_beta   90.00
_cell.angle_gamma   90.00
#
_symmetry.space_group_name_H-M   'P 1'
#
loop_
_entity.id
_entity.type
_entity.pdbx_description
1 polymer ?
#
loop_
_entity_poly.entity_id
_entity_poly.type
_entity_poly.pdbx_seq_one_letter_code
_entity_poly.pdbx_strand_id
1 'polypeptide(L)'
;MNILSINSCGMKKRHKRVWIKDLCFKHNVHFIGAQETKMTRLELFRLKSMWGNFNFNYACSMARGRSGGLISVWDPNVFVKDNIWCDESFIIVKGLYIFKTLTRPEVRTGQVSSA
;
A
#
# COMPACT_ATOMS: atom_id res chain seq x y z
N MET A 1 -7.18 -9.27 3.40
CA MET A 1 -6.51 -7.98 3.15
C MET A 1 -6.02 -7.43 4.48
N ASN A 2 -4.72 -7.19 4.65
CA ASN A 2 -4.21 -6.55 5.86
C ASN A 2 -4.12 -5.04 5.63
N ILE A 3 -4.75 -4.27 6.50
CA ILE A 3 -4.84 -2.81 6.41
C ILE A 3 -4.09 -2.19 7.58
N LEU A 4 -3.22 -1.21 7.30
CA LEU A 4 -2.51 -0.43 8.30
C LEU A 4 -2.98 1.02 8.25
N SER A 5 -3.32 1.60 9.40
CA SER A 5 -3.52 3.03 9.54
C SER A 5 -2.44 3.59 10.45
N ILE A 6 -1.80 4.68 10.04
CA ILE A 6 -0.71 5.29 10.83
C ILE A 6 -0.71 6.80 10.73
N ASN A 7 -0.52 7.47 11.87
CA ASN A 7 -0.15 8.87 11.89
C ASN A 7 1.38 9.00 11.78
N SER A 8 1.86 9.47 10.62
CA SER A 8 3.31 9.52 10.33
C SER A 8 4.00 10.76 10.95
N CYS A 9 3.23 11.80 11.28
CA CYS A 9 3.70 13.11 11.71
C CYS A 9 4.92 13.58 10.89
N GLY A 10 4.74 13.59 9.57
CA GLY A 10 5.74 14.01 8.59
C GLY A 10 6.57 12.88 8.00
N MET A 11 6.63 12.83 6.67
CA MET A 11 7.36 11.80 5.91
C MET A 11 8.72 12.25 5.34
N LYS A 12 9.23 13.43 5.73
CA LYS A 12 10.50 13.96 5.17
C LYS A 12 11.73 13.11 5.53
N LYS A 13 11.79 12.58 6.76
CA LYS A 13 12.95 11.83 7.25
C LYS A 13 12.97 10.40 6.70
N ARG A 14 14.12 9.97 6.14
CA ARG A 14 14.28 8.64 5.52
C ARG A 14 14.05 7.49 6.50
N HIS A 15 14.58 7.56 7.72
CA HIS A 15 14.43 6.50 8.72
C HIS A 15 12.97 6.22 9.07
N LYS A 16 12.11 7.25 9.10
CA LYS A 16 10.67 7.07 9.33
C LYS A 16 10.02 6.24 8.21
N ARG A 17 10.38 6.54 6.96
CA ARG A 17 9.85 5.81 5.80
C ARG A 17 10.32 4.36 5.80
N VAL A 18 11.58 4.11 6.14
CA VAL A 18 12.13 2.75 6.29
C VAL A 18 11.41 2.01 7.43
N TRP A 19 11.18 2.64 8.58
CA TRP A 19 10.46 2.02 9.68
C TRP A 19 9.01 1.65 9.31
N ILE A 20 8.30 2.51 8.58
CA ILE A 20 6.96 2.19 8.03
C ILE A 20 7.05 1.02 7.05
N LYS A 21 8.06 1.00 6.18
CA LYS A 21 8.30 -0.09 5.22
C LYS A 21 8.46 -1.43 5.94
N ASP A 22 9.26 -1.45 7.00
CA ASP A 22 9.54 -2.66 7.77
C ASP A 22 8.28 -3.13 8.52
N LEU A 23 7.45 -2.20 8.99
CA LEU A 23 6.14 -2.51 9.58
C LEU A 23 5.19 -3.12 8.54
N CYS A 24 5.13 -2.55 7.33
CA CYS A 24 4.34 -3.11 6.23
C CYS A 24 4.78 -4.53 5.88
N PHE A 25 6.09 -4.77 5.80
CA PHE A 25 6.63 -6.09 5.51
C PHE A 25 6.34 -7.09 6.62
N LYS A 26 6.58 -6.71 7.88
CA LYS A 26 6.37 -7.57 9.06
C LYS A 26 4.92 -8.06 9.19
N HIS A 27 3.95 -7.21 8.84
CA HIS A 27 2.52 -7.54 8.96
C HIS A 27 1.86 -7.90 7.62
N ASN A 28 2.64 -8.08 6.55
CA ASN A 28 2.14 -8.36 5.21
C ASN A 28 1.01 -7.40 4.80
N VAL A 29 1.23 -6.10 4.98
CA VAL A 29 0.24 -5.05 4.74
C VAL A 29 -0.02 -4.92 3.24
N HIS A 30 -1.29 -4.93 2.86
CA HIS A 30 -1.73 -4.79 1.46
C HIS A 30 -2.30 -3.40 1.16
N PHE A 31 -2.73 -2.67 2.19
CA PHE A 31 -3.24 -1.31 2.09
C PHE A 31 -2.76 -0.51 3.31
N ILE A 32 -2.18 0.66 3.09
CA ILE A 32 -1.79 1.58 4.16
C ILE A 32 -2.45 2.94 3.98
N GLY A 33 -3.02 3.48 5.07
CA GLY A 33 -3.44 4.88 5.19
C GLY A 33 -2.49 5.64 6.12
N ALA A 34 -1.72 6.57 5.59
CA ALA A 34 -0.84 7.46 6.34
C ALA A 34 -1.46 8.85 6.51
N GLN A 35 -1.55 9.31 7.75
CA GLN A 35 -2.06 10.61 8.16
C GLN A 35 -0.93 11.56 8.56
N GLU A 36 -1.23 12.86 8.59
CA GLU A 36 -0.28 13.91 8.96
C GLU A 36 1.04 13.79 8.20
N THR A 37 0.97 13.47 6.90
CA THR A 37 2.18 13.24 6.09
C THR A 37 2.99 14.52 5.89
N LYS A 38 2.34 15.68 6.05
CA LYS A 38 2.92 17.04 5.89
C LYS A 38 3.65 17.21 4.56
N MET A 39 3.21 16.48 3.53
CA MET A 39 3.71 16.62 2.17
C MET A 39 2.85 17.62 1.44
N THR A 40 3.46 18.69 0.96
CA THR A 40 2.80 19.75 0.17
C THR A 40 2.89 19.48 -1.34
N ARG A 41 3.82 18.61 -1.76
CA ARG A 41 4.00 18.16 -3.15
C ARG A 41 4.15 16.65 -3.19
N LEU A 42 3.58 16.03 -4.21
CA LEU A 42 3.66 14.59 -4.40
C LEU A 42 5.08 14.23 -4.85
N GLU A 43 5.77 13.45 -4.03
CA GLU A 43 7.12 12.96 -4.31
C GLU A 43 7.08 11.43 -4.35
N LEU A 44 6.94 10.85 -5.55
CA LEU A 44 6.80 9.40 -5.74
C LEU A 44 7.95 8.60 -5.11
N PHE A 45 9.16 9.15 -5.11
CA PHE A 45 10.31 8.49 -4.46
C PHE A 45 10.08 8.27 -2.95
N ARG A 46 9.35 9.17 -2.28
CA ARG A 46 9.03 9.05 -0.85
C ARG A 46 8.02 7.95 -0.63
N LEU A 47 6.95 7.91 -1.43
CA LEU A 47 5.96 6.83 -1.40
C LEU A 47 6.63 5.48 -1.63
N LYS A 48 7.45 5.39 -2.68
CA LYS A 48 8.23 4.18 -2.99
C LYS A 48 9.12 3.74 -1.83
N SER A 49 9.86 4.67 -1.20
CA SER A 49 10.73 4.33 -0.08
C SER A 49 9.98 3.96 1.21
N MET A 50 8.72 4.37 1.35
CA MET A 50 7.83 3.98 2.45
C MET A 50 7.15 2.63 2.17
N TRP A 51 6.71 2.39 0.94
CA TRP A 51 6.03 1.17 0.54
C TRP A 51 7.00 -0.01 0.37
N GLY A 52 8.16 0.24 -0.22
CA GLY A 52 9.23 -0.76 -0.40
C GLY A 52 9.21 -1.51 -1.73
N ASN A 53 8.15 -1.36 -2.53
CA ASN A 53 8.06 -1.91 -3.89
C ASN A 53 7.78 -0.80 -4.92
N PHE A 54 8.00 -1.10 -6.19
CA PHE A 54 7.67 -0.26 -7.35
C PHE A 54 6.24 -0.46 -7.83
N ASN A 55 5.63 -1.64 -7.59
CA ASN A 55 4.26 -1.90 -7.97
C ASN A 55 3.30 -1.49 -6.83
N PHE A 56 2.69 -0.32 -6.97
CA PHE A 56 1.68 0.19 -6.05
C PHE A 56 0.75 1.19 -6.73
N ASN A 57 -0.47 1.27 -6.22
CA ASN A 57 -1.37 2.40 -6.49
C ASN A 57 -1.46 3.26 -5.24
N TYR A 58 -1.82 4.53 -5.45
CA TYR A 58 -1.94 5.48 -4.37
C TYR A 58 -3.07 6.48 -4.63
N ALA A 59 -3.53 7.09 -3.55
CA ALA A 59 -4.37 8.26 -3.53
C ALA A 59 -3.79 9.21 -2.47
N CYS A 60 -3.84 10.51 -2.72
CA CYS A 60 -3.32 11.50 -1.78
C CYS A 60 -4.19 12.74 -1.73
N SER A 61 -4.25 13.32 -0.54
CA SER A 61 -4.70 14.67 -0.27
C SER A 61 -3.52 15.43 0.31
N MET A 62 -3.11 16.51 -0.34
CA MET A 62 -1.86 17.20 -0.03
C MET A 62 -2.03 18.12 1.19
N ALA A 63 -0.98 18.22 2.00
CA ALA A 63 -0.96 19.11 3.15
C ALA A 63 -0.98 20.58 2.70
N ARG A 64 -1.69 21.42 3.45
CA ARG A 64 -1.63 22.88 3.33
C ARG A 64 -0.67 23.43 4.36
N GLY A 65 0.51 23.85 3.91
CA GLY A 65 1.58 24.33 4.79
C GLY A 65 2.12 23.22 5.71
N ARG A 66 1.89 23.33 7.02
CA ARG A 66 2.42 22.40 8.04
C ARG A 66 1.38 21.42 8.58
N SER A 67 0.14 21.51 8.12
CA SER A 67 -1.00 20.76 8.69
C SER A 67 -1.57 19.77 7.67
N GLY A 68 -1.92 18.59 8.17
CA GLY A 68 -2.63 17.56 7.39
C GLY A 68 -1.75 16.79 6.42
N GLY A 69 -2.37 16.39 5.32
CA GLY A 69 -1.81 15.48 4.33
C GLY A 69 -2.22 14.04 4.63
N LEU A 70 -3.03 13.47 3.74
CA LEU A 70 -3.49 12.09 3.79
C LEU A 70 -2.95 11.34 2.59
N ILE A 71 -2.53 10.10 2.79
CA ILE A 71 -2.05 9.26 1.70
C ILE A 71 -2.52 7.84 1.94
N SER A 72 -3.11 7.24 0.91
CA SER A 72 -3.38 5.81 0.85
C SER A 72 -2.48 5.18 -0.20
N VAL A 73 -1.86 4.04 0.12
CA VAL A 73 -1.04 3.24 -0.80
C VAL A 73 -1.47 1.78 -0.70
N TRP A 74 -1.57 1.08 -1.83
CA TRP A 74 -2.01 -0.31 -1.85
C TRP A 74 -1.40 -1.12 -3.00
N ASP A 75 -1.44 -2.44 -2.86
CA ASP A 75 -1.06 -3.39 -3.91
C ASP A 75 -2.23 -3.58 -4.91
N PRO A 76 -2.07 -3.23 -6.19
CA PRO A 76 -3.10 -3.43 -7.20
C PRO A 76 -3.46 -4.90 -7.46
N ASN A 77 -2.58 -5.85 -7.10
CA ASN A 77 -2.87 -7.28 -7.23
C ASN A 77 -3.82 -7.82 -6.14
N VAL A 78 -4.05 -7.03 -5.10
CA VAL A 78 -4.91 -7.39 -3.96
C VAL A 78 -6.17 -6.52 -3.96
N PHE A 79 -6.07 -5.27 -4.39
CA PHE A 79 -7.19 -4.34 -4.44
C PHE A 79 -7.17 -3.51 -5.73
N VAL A 80 -8.14 -3.76 -6.60
CA VAL A 80 -8.29 -3.06 -7.89
C VAL A 80 -9.19 -1.86 -7.69
N LYS A 81 -8.64 -0.66 -7.85
CA LYS A 81 -9.42 0.57 -7.76
C LYS A 81 -10.42 0.69 -8.92
N ASP A 82 -11.62 1.13 -8.61
CA ASP A 82 -12.65 1.58 -9.56
C ASP A 82 -12.62 3.12 -9.61
N ASN A 83 -12.96 3.75 -8.48
CA ASN A 83 -13.08 5.20 -8.34
C ASN A 83 -12.32 5.73 -7.12
N ILE A 84 -11.82 6.96 -7.21
CA ILE A 84 -11.14 7.67 -6.12
C ILE A 84 -11.78 9.04 -5.94
N TRP A 85 -12.09 9.39 -4.69
CA TRP A 85 -12.46 10.75 -4.28
C TRP A 85 -11.49 11.22 -3.21
N CYS A 86 -10.92 12.40 -3.42
CA CYS A 86 -9.99 13.01 -2.47
C CYS A 86 -10.45 14.44 -2.16
N ASP A 87 -10.50 14.76 -0.88
CA ASP A 87 -10.66 16.12 -0.37
C ASP A 87 -9.64 16.33 0.75
N GLU A 88 -9.60 17.51 1.35
CA GLU A 88 -8.66 17.89 2.40
C GLU A 88 -8.73 16.99 3.63
N SER A 89 -9.92 16.49 3.94
CA SER A 89 -10.20 15.72 5.17
C SER A 89 -10.37 14.22 4.93
N PHE A 90 -10.51 13.76 3.69
CA PHE A 90 -10.74 12.35 3.41
C PHE A 90 -10.15 11.87 2.08
N ILE A 91 -9.91 10.56 2.03
CA ILE A 91 -9.62 9.81 0.82
C ILE A 91 -10.57 8.62 0.81
N ILE A 92 -11.32 8.48 -0.27
CA ILE A 92 -12.20 7.33 -0.53
C ILE A 92 -11.67 6.63 -1.76
N VAL A 93 -11.37 5.35 -1.63
CA VAL A 93 -11.00 4.48 -2.75
C VAL A 93 -12.03 3.37 -2.83
N LYS A 94 -12.88 3.42 -3.86
CA LYS A 94 -13.81 2.34 -4.18
C LYS A 94 -13.12 1.38 -5.14
N GLY A 95 -13.34 0.08 -4.94
CA GLY A 95 -12.70 -0.93 -5.77
C GLY A 95 -13.13 -2.35 -5.39
N LEU A 96 -12.53 -3.32 -6.07
CA LEU A 96 -12.76 -4.74 -5.87
C LEU A 96 -11.56 -5.36 -5.15
N TYR A 97 -11.85 -6.13 -4.10
CA TYR A 97 -10.86 -6.94 -3.41
C TYR A 97 -10.68 -8.28 -4.14
N ILE A 98 -9.44 -8.61 -4.52
CA ILE A 98 -9.12 -9.87 -5.19
C ILE A 98 -8.85 -10.94 -4.12
N PHE A 99 -9.74 -11.92 -4.02
CA PHE A 99 -9.49 -13.13 -3.25
C PHE A 99 -8.68 -14.11 -4.09
N LYS A 100 -7.40 -14.29 -3.78
CA LYS A 100 -6.61 -15.39 -4.36
C LYS A 100 -6.97 -16.68 -3.63
N THR A 101 -7.83 -17.50 -4.23
CA THR A 101 -7.97 -18.90 -3.83
C THR A 101 -6.62 -19.57 -4.00
N LEU A 102 -6.09 -20.20 -2.96
CA LEU A 102 -4.90 -21.04 -3.07
C LEU A 102 -5.19 -22.14 -4.09
N THR A 103 -4.70 -22.00 -5.32
CA THR A 103 -4.60 -23.13 -6.23
C THR A 103 -3.66 -24.13 -5.56
N ARG A 104 -4.23 -25.23 -5.06
CA ARG A 104 -3.43 -26.37 -4.58
C ARG A 104 -2.45 -26.74 -5.69
N PRO A 105 -1.15 -26.95 -5.39
CA PRO A 105 -0.23 -27.47 -6.38
C PRO A 105 -0.76 -28.82 -6.85
N GLU A 106 -0.99 -28.97 -8.16
CA GLU A 106 -1.26 -30.27 -8.76
C GLU A 106 -0.11 -31.22 -8.41
N VAL A 107 -0.44 -32.28 -7.67
CA VAL A 107 0.46 -33.39 -7.44
C VAL A 107 0.69 -34.04 -8.80
N ARG A 108 1.86 -33.83 -9.40
CA ARG A 108 2.32 -34.63 -10.53
C ARG A 108 2.50 -36.06 -10.04
N THR A 109 1.49 -36.91 -10.25
CA THR A 109 1.65 -38.36 -10.15
C THR A 109 2.64 -38.78 -11.23
N GLY A 110 3.86 -39.11 -10.82
CA GLY A 110 4.85 -39.71 -11.70
C GLY A 110 4.32 -41.01 -12.30
N GLN A 111 4.32 -41.09 -13.62
CA GLN A 111 4.16 -42.35 -14.32
C GLN A 111 5.33 -43.27 -13.96
N VAL A 112 5.03 -44.40 -13.33
CA VAL A 112 5.97 -45.52 -13.22
C VAL A 112 5.97 -46.20 -14.58
N SER A 113 7.01 -45.97 -15.38
CA SER A 113 7.30 -46.78 -16.57
C SER A 113 8.11 -47.99 -16.12
N SER A 114 7.46 -49.14 -16.06
CA SER A 114 8.13 -50.45 -15.99
C SER A 114 8.78 -50.77 -17.34
N ALA A 115 10.08 -51.06 -17.33
CA ALA A 115 10.79 -51.81 -18.35
C ALA A 115 11.75 -52.77 -17.65
#